data_AF-A0A6I2ZGL9-F1
#
_entry.id   AF-A0A6I2ZGL9-F1
#
_cell.length_a   1.000
_cell.length_b   1.000
_cell.length_c   1.000
_cell.angle_alpha   90.00
_cell.angle_beta   90.00
_cell.angle_gamma   90.00
#
_symmetry.space_group_name_H-M   'P 1'
#
loop_
_entity.id
_entity.type
_entity.pdbx_description
1 polymer ?
#
loop_
_entity_poly.entity_id
_entity_poly.type
_entity_poly.pdbx_seq_one_letter_code
_entity_poly.pdbx_strand_id
1 'polypeptide(L)'
;MWFWIALGILCTFFIATVSIGMVTGSLARRPRRSVYDIEEAVEFVADRLPEDLTSVVSFEEVRAVLLFHCDYLADKGVASLATADDMGSALVVVPEDEPIAYVLGKVSDSDLQLNDEQVLQILDAESEYYRAIGAFGPMVDLPQDPST
;
A
#
# COMPACT_ATOMS: atom_id res chain seq x y z
N MET A 1 25.21 -8.49 -52.21
CA MET A 1 25.79 -8.79 -50.87
C MET A 1 25.44 -7.72 -49.84
N TRP A 2 25.73 -6.45 -50.11
CA TRP A 2 25.47 -5.35 -49.16
C TRP A 2 23.99 -5.17 -48.75
N PHE A 3 23.05 -5.36 -49.67
CA PHE A 3 21.61 -5.33 -49.37
C PHE A 3 21.19 -6.34 -48.29
N TRP A 4 21.66 -7.59 -48.39
CA TRP A 4 21.35 -8.63 -47.41
C TRP A 4 21.95 -8.34 -46.03
N ILE A 5 23.13 -7.72 -46.00
CA ILE A 5 23.77 -7.28 -44.76
C ILE A 5 22.95 -6.17 -44.10
N ALA A 6 22.56 -5.14 -44.87
CA ALA A 6 21.74 -4.04 -44.38
C ALA A 6 20.37 -4.53 -43.87
N LEU A 7 19.74 -5.47 -44.59
CA LEU A 7 18.47 -6.08 -44.18
C LEU A 7 18.60 -6.87 -42.88
N GLY A 8 19.69 -7.65 -42.72
CA GLY A 8 19.97 -8.39 -41.48
C GLY A 8 20.14 -7.46 -40.28
N ILE A 9 20.94 -6.40 -40.43
CA ILE A 9 21.15 -5.39 -39.37
C ILE A 9 19.82 -4.74 -38.98
N LEU A 10 19.00 -4.35 -39.97
CA LEU A 10 17.71 -3.72 -39.71
C LEU A 10 16.75 -4.66 -38.98
N CYS A 11 16.67 -5.93 -39.39
CA CYS A 11 15.84 -6.94 -38.73
C CYS A 11 16.27 -7.17 -37.28
N THR A 12 17.58 -7.36 -37.02
CA THR A 12 18.08 -7.57 -35.67
C THR A 12 17.82 -6.36 -34.77
N PHE A 13 18.07 -5.14 -35.28
CA PHE A 13 17.81 -3.91 -34.54
C PHE A 13 16.32 -3.74 -34.22
N PHE A 14 15.44 -4.04 -35.18
CA PHE A 14 14.00 -3.96 -34.98
C PHE A 14 13.51 -4.95 -33.92
N ILE A 15 13.95 -6.21 -33.98
CA ILE A 15 13.60 -7.23 -32.98
C ILE A 15 14.10 -6.82 -31.58
N ALA A 16 15.33 -6.32 -31.48
CA ALA A 16 15.89 -5.85 -30.22
C ALA A 16 15.07 -4.68 -29.63
N THR A 17 14.74 -3.69 -30.47
CA THR A 17 13.96 -2.51 -30.05
C THR A 17 12.56 -2.90 -29.58
N VAL A 18 11.88 -3.79 -30.30
CA VAL A 18 10.53 -4.27 -29.91
C VAL A 18 10.61 -5.09 -28.63
N SER A 19 11.62 -5.94 -28.46
CA SER A 19 11.80 -6.72 -27.23
C SER A 19 12.03 -5.82 -26.01
N ILE A 20 12.94 -4.85 -26.13
CA ILE A 20 13.19 -3.87 -25.07
C ILE A 20 11.92 -3.04 -24.81
N GLY A 21 11.27 -2.55 -25.86
CA GLY A 21 10.04 -1.75 -25.72
C GLY A 21 8.89 -2.50 -25.06
N MET A 22 8.73 -3.80 -25.34
CA MET A 22 7.74 -4.64 -24.67
C MET A 22 8.06 -4.83 -23.18
N VAL A 23 9.32 -5.09 -22.84
CA VAL A 23 9.74 -5.29 -21.44
C VAL A 23 9.71 -3.98 -20.66
N THR A 24 10.27 -2.89 -21.20
CA THR A 24 10.20 -1.56 -20.59
C THR A 24 8.75 -1.09 -20.48
N GLY A 25 7.92 -1.34 -21.50
CA GLY A 25 6.50 -1.02 -21.47
C GLY A 25 5.71 -1.84 -20.45
N SER A 26 6.10 -3.10 -20.19
CA SER A 26 5.46 -3.92 -19.15
C SER A 26 5.91 -3.50 -17.75
N LEU A 27 7.18 -3.16 -17.55
CA LEU A 27 7.69 -2.62 -16.29
C LEU A 27 7.12 -1.24 -15.98
N ALA A 28 7.04 -0.34 -16.96
CA ALA A 28 6.50 1.00 -16.78
C ALA A 28 5.00 1.02 -16.44
N ARG A 29 4.27 -0.04 -16.80
CA ARG A 29 2.85 -0.21 -16.44
C ARG A 29 2.65 -0.87 -15.08
N ARG A 30 3.69 -1.42 -14.45
CA ARG A 30 3.56 -1.90 -13.07
C ARG A 30 3.41 -0.67 -12.17
N PRO A 31 2.32 -0.57 -11.39
CA PRO A 31 2.18 0.50 -10.41
C PRO A 31 3.42 0.55 -9.53
N ARG A 32 3.88 1.75 -9.17
CA ARG A 32 4.92 1.94 -8.16
C ARG A 32 4.40 1.25 -6.89
N ARG A 33 4.92 0.06 -6.60
CA ARG A 33 4.41 -0.78 -5.51
C ARG A 33 5.13 -0.34 -4.25
N SER A 34 4.43 0.41 -3.40
CA SER A 34 4.96 0.88 -2.12
C SER A 34 5.24 -0.32 -1.23
N VAL A 35 6.44 -0.37 -0.66
CA VAL A 35 6.78 -1.32 0.41
C VAL A 35 6.44 -0.61 1.71
N TYR A 36 5.65 -1.25 2.55
CA TYR A 36 5.37 -0.76 3.89
C TYR A 36 6.44 -1.32 4.84
N ASP A 37 7.18 -0.42 5.49
CA ASP A 37 8.15 -0.76 6.52
C ASP A 37 7.57 -0.39 7.88
N ILE A 38 7.35 -1.40 8.74
CA ILE A 38 6.66 -1.19 10.02
C ILE A 38 7.50 -0.37 10.98
N GLU A 39 8.82 -0.52 10.96
CA GLU A 39 9.72 0.25 11.82
C GLU A 39 9.74 1.73 11.39
N GLU A 40 9.82 2.01 10.08
CA GLU A 40 9.74 3.37 9.56
C GLU A 40 8.37 4.01 9.81
N ALA A 41 7.28 3.25 9.64
CA ALA A 41 5.92 3.72 9.88
C ALA A 41 5.71 4.13 11.34
N VAL A 42 6.22 3.33 12.28
CA VAL A 42 6.12 3.61 13.72
C VAL A 42 6.85 4.90 14.08
N GLU A 43 8.07 5.12 13.55
CA GLU A 43 8.81 6.37 13.76
C GLU A 43 8.06 7.57 13.13
N PHE A 44 7.59 7.41 11.90
CA PHE A 44 6.86 8.46 11.18
C PHE A 44 5.57 8.90 11.88
N VAL A 45 4.82 7.94 12.42
CA VAL A 45 3.57 8.17 13.15
C VAL A 45 3.87 8.81 14.49
N ALA A 46 4.81 8.28 15.27
CA ALA A 46 5.17 8.83 16.57
C ALA A 46 5.62 10.30 16.50
N ASP A 47 6.33 10.69 15.44
CA ASP A 47 6.75 12.07 15.17
C ASP A 47 5.61 13.03 14.83
N ARG A 48 4.44 12.51 14.44
CA ARG A 48 3.27 13.28 13.98
C ARG A 48 2.07 13.22 14.92
N LEU A 49 2.14 12.39 15.95
CA LEU A 49 1.13 12.39 17.00
C LEU A 49 1.13 13.73 17.75
N PRO A 50 -0.03 14.20 18.23
CA PRO A 50 -0.09 15.38 19.08
C PRO A 50 0.76 15.19 20.34
N GLU A 51 1.36 16.27 20.84
CA GLU A 51 2.22 16.23 22.04
C GLU A 51 1.52 15.59 23.26
N ASP A 52 0.20 15.77 23.36
CA ASP A 52 -0.64 15.18 24.40
C ASP A 52 -0.66 13.64 24.36
N LEU A 53 -0.57 13.03 23.16
CA LEU A 53 -0.54 11.58 22.99
C LEU A 53 0.88 11.01 23.07
N THR A 54 1.87 11.67 22.50
CA THR A 54 3.26 11.19 22.48
C THR A 54 3.85 11.00 23.88
N SER A 55 3.28 11.67 24.89
CA SER A 55 3.66 11.50 26.29
C SER A 55 3.06 10.26 26.98
N VAL A 56 1.99 9.70 26.43
CA VAL A 56 1.20 8.62 27.04
C VAL A 56 1.29 7.31 26.26
N VAL A 57 1.35 7.39 24.93
CA VAL A 57 1.36 6.25 24.03
C VAL A 57 2.80 5.75 23.81
N SER A 58 3.01 4.45 23.99
CA SER A 58 4.30 3.81 23.72
C SER A 58 4.48 3.46 22.24
N PHE A 59 5.73 3.41 21.79
CA PHE A 59 6.08 2.95 20.44
C PHE A 59 5.59 1.51 20.16
N GLU A 60 5.53 0.65 21.17
CA GLU A 60 5.01 -0.72 20.99
C GLU A 60 3.49 -0.74 20.79
N GLU A 61 2.76 0.16 21.45
CA GLU A 61 1.32 0.32 21.24
C GLU A 61 1.01 0.86 19.84
N VAL A 62 1.77 1.86 19.36
CA VAL A 62 1.68 2.32 17.96
C VAL A 62 1.94 1.16 17.00
N ARG A 63 3.03 0.42 17.23
CA ARG A 63 3.40 -0.74 16.41
C ARG A 63 2.29 -1.79 16.36
N ALA A 64 1.67 -2.11 17.50
CA ALA A 64 0.58 -3.07 17.57
C ALA A 64 -0.63 -2.63 16.75
N VAL A 65 -1.03 -1.36 16.85
CA VAL A 65 -2.15 -0.79 16.07
C VAL A 65 -1.88 -0.87 14.56
N LEU A 66 -0.69 -0.46 14.12
CA LEU A 66 -0.27 -0.52 12.71
C LEU A 66 -0.25 -1.97 12.19
N LEU A 67 0.20 -2.92 13.01
CA LEU A 67 0.17 -4.35 12.67
C LEU A 67 -1.27 -4.88 12.53
N PHE A 68 -2.19 -4.48 13.39
CA PHE A 68 -3.61 -4.88 13.25
C PHE A 68 -4.23 -4.37 11.96
N HIS A 69 -3.88 -3.15 11.54
CA HIS A 69 -4.33 -2.63 10.26
C HIS A 69 -3.68 -3.38 9.09
N CYS A 70 -2.38 -3.71 9.17
CA CYS A 70 -1.72 -4.55 8.18
C CYS A 70 -2.35 -5.94 8.06
N ASP A 71 -2.72 -6.56 9.19
CA ASP A 71 -3.43 -7.85 9.22
C ASP A 71 -4.79 -7.76 8.54
N TYR A 72 -5.53 -6.66 8.75
CA TYR A 72 -6.79 -6.40 8.06
C TYR A 72 -6.58 -6.33 6.54
N LEU A 73 -5.60 -5.55 6.09
CA LEU A 73 -5.28 -5.40 4.67
C LEU A 73 -4.84 -6.74 4.05
N ALA A 74 -4.09 -7.56 4.81
CA ALA A 74 -3.71 -8.89 4.38
C ALA A 74 -4.92 -9.84 4.25
N ASP A 75 -5.84 -9.82 5.20
CA ASP A 75 -7.08 -10.62 5.16
C ASP A 75 -7.97 -10.26 3.96
N LYS A 76 -8.03 -8.97 3.61
CA LYS A 76 -8.73 -8.48 2.41
C LYS A 76 -7.96 -8.71 1.11
N GLY A 77 -6.73 -9.23 1.16
CA GLY A 77 -5.86 -9.44 0.00
C GLY A 77 -5.31 -8.14 -0.61
N VAL A 78 -5.40 -7.03 0.12
CA VAL A 78 -4.88 -5.70 -0.26
C VAL A 78 -3.39 -5.58 0.06
N ALA A 79 -2.88 -6.36 1.01
CA ALA A 79 -1.45 -6.44 1.35
C ALA A 79 -0.97 -7.89 1.39
N SER A 80 0.34 -8.12 1.28
CA SER A 80 0.97 -9.43 1.46
C SER A 80 2.36 -9.27 2.06
N LEU A 81 2.68 -10.10 3.06
CA LEU A 81 4.00 -10.16 3.70
C LEU A 81 5.03 -10.97 2.90
N ALA A 82 4.57 -11.85 2.00
CA ALA A 82 5.43 -12.83 1.34
C ALA A 82 6.06 -12.25 0.08
N THR A 83 5.25 -12.06 -0.96
CA THR A 83 5.72 -11.46 -2.20
C THR A 83 4.61 -10.65 -2.86
N ALA A 84 5.05 -9.69 -3.67
CA ALA A 84 4.18 -8.88 -4.51
C ALA A 84 3.37 -9.70 -5.54
N ASP A 85 3.76 -10.94 -5.83
CA ASP A 85 3.09 -11.84 -6.79
C ASP A 85 1.93 -12.62 -6.17
N ASP A 86 1.88 -12.69 -4.83
CA ASP A 86 0.78 -13.33 -4.08
C ASP A 86 -0.43 -12.41 -3.87
N MET A 87 -0.34 -11.13 -4.26
CA MET A 87 -1.46 -10.21 -4.18
C MET A 87 -2.48 -10.48 -5.29
N GLY A 88 -3.76 -10.57 -4.91
CA GLY A 88 -4.86 -10.72 -5.86
C GLY A 88 -4.90 -9.57 -6.86
N SER A 89 -5.25 -9.88 -8.12
CA SER A 89 -5.44 -8.85 -9.17
C SER A 89 -6.87 -8.29 -9.23
N ALA A 90 -7.76 -8.80 -8.37
CA ALA A 90 -9.14 -8.37 -8.28
C ALA A 90 -9.24 -7.00 -7.57
N LEU A 91 -10.14 -6.14 -8.05
CA LEU A 91 -10.47 -4.90 -7.36
C LEU A 91 -11.19 -5.23 -6.06
N VAL A 92 -10.62 -4.80 -4.93
CA VAL A 92 -11.22 -4.93 -3.60
C VAL A 92 -11.81 -3.57 -3.23
N VAL A 93 -13.11 -3.52 -2.94
CA VAL A 93 -13.80 -2.32 -2.46
C VAL A 93 -14.14 -2.54 -1.00
N VAL A 94 -13.67 -1.63 -0.15
CA VAL A 94 -13.83 -1.67 1.30
C VAL A 94 -14.52 -0.39 1.77
N PRO A 95 -15.58 -0.47 2.59
CA PRO A 95 -16.14 0.69 3.27
C PRO A 95 -15.11 1.37 4.18
N GLU A 96 -15.10 2.70 4.21
CA GLU A 96 -14.10 3.48 4.97
C GLU A 96 -14.09 3.18 6.48
N ASP A 97 -15.24 2.82 7.04
CA ASP A 97 -15.43 2.52 8.46
C ASP A 97 -15.01 1.10 8.87
N GLU A 98 -14.97 0.16 7.92
CA GLU A 98 -14.64 -1.24 8.18
C GLU A 98 -13.22 -1.47 8.76
N PRO A 99 -12.12 -0.91 8.20
CA PRO A 99 -10.78 -1.09 8.77
C PRO A 99 -10.67 -0.53 10.18
N ILE A 100 -11.32 0.61 10.45
CA ILE A 100 -11.32 1.25 11.76
C ILE A 100 -12.00 0.34 12.79
N ALA A 101 -13.19 -0.17 12.46
CA ALA A 101 -13.94 -1.08 13.32
C ALA A 101 -13.15 -2.38 13.61
N TYR A 102 -12.42 -2.90 12.62
CA TYR A 102 -11.57 -4.07 12.80
C TYR A 102 -10.44 -3.81 13.81
N VAL A 103 -9.71 -2.70 13.64
CA VAL A 103 -8.59 -2.35 14.52
C VAL A 103 -9.07 -2.07 15.93
N LEU A 104 -10.17 -1.34 16.12
CA LEU A 104 -10.78 -1.11 17.44
C LEU A 104 -11.19 -2.42 18.12
N GLY A 105 -11.73 -3.39 17.37
CA GLY A 105 -12.00 -4.73 17.87
C GLY A 105 -10.74 -5.45 18.34
N LYS A 106 -9.67 -5.41 17.55
CA LYS A 106 -8.37 -6.02 17.90
C LYS A 106 -7.71 -5.39 19.11
N VAL A 107 -7.78 -4.07 19.24
CA VAL A 107 -7.27 -3.33 20.41
C VAL A 107 -8.06 -3.72 21.66
N SER A 108 -9.40 -3.82 21.54
CA SER A 108 -10.28 -4.25 22.64
C SER A 108 -10.02 -5.69 23.10
N ASP A 109 -9.65 -6.57 22.19
CA ASP A 109 -9.27 -7.97 22.48
C ASP A 109 -7.85 -8.10 23.05
N SER A 110 -7.05 -7.04 23.01
CA SER A 110 -5.65 -7.00 23.44
C SER A 110 -5.49 -6.28 24.79
N ASP A 111 -4.38 -6.51 25.49
CA ASP A 111 -4.08 -5.84 26.78
C ASP A 111 -3.49 -4.42 26.60
N LEU A 112 -3.84 -3.73 25.50
CA LEU A 112 -3.32 -2.40 25.17
C LEU A 112 -4.07 -1.32 25.96
N GLN A 113 -3.34 -0.34 26.48
CA GLN A 113 -3.92 0.76 27.27
C GLN A 113 -4.27 1.96 26.39
N LEU A 114 -4.95 1.69 25.27
CA LEU A 114 -5.37 2.69 24.31
C LEU A 114 -6.87 2.92 24.38
N ASN A 115 -7.30 4.18 24.27
CA ASN A 115 -8.69 4.52 24.04
C ASN A 115 -8.99 4.67 22.54
N ASP A 116 -10.27 4.64 22.18
CA ASP A 116 -10.73 4.68 20.78
C ASP A 116 -10.24 5.93 20.04
N GLU A 117 -10.21 7.09 20.71
CA GLU A 117 -9.75 8.35 20.14
C GLU A 117 -8.26 8.33 19.81
N GLN A 118 -7.44 7.68 20.66
CA GLN A 118 -6.02 7.49 20.43
C GLN A 118 -5.77 6.57 19.24
N VAL A 119 -6.54 5.48 19.12
CA VAL A 119 -6.44 4.56 17.97
C VAL A 119 -6.77 5.29 16.68
N LEU A 120 -7.83 6.12 16.66
CA LEU A 120 -8.19 6.92 15.49
C LEU A 120 -7.07 7.88 15.07
N GLN A 121 -6.47 8.59 16.02
CA GLN A 121 -5.37 9.51 15.73
C GLN A 121 -4.13 8.79 15.18
N ILE A 122 -3.84 7.58 15.67
CA ILE A 122 -2.76 6.74 15.14
C ILE A 122 -3.06 6.33 13.69
N LEU A 123 -4.28 5.90 13.38
CA LEU A 123 -4.69 5.50 12.02
C LEU A 123 -4.73 6.69 11.04
N ASP A 124 -5.10 7.88 11.52
CA ASP A 124 -5.05 9.12 10.74
C ASP A 124 -3.60 9.47 10.38
N ALA A 125 -2.69 9.41 11.34
CA ALA A 125 -1.25 9.64 11.10
C ALA A 125 -0.65 8.55 10.19
N GLU A 126 -1.07 7.29 10.33
CA GLU A 126 -0.64 6.19 9.45
C GLU A 126 -1.10 6.43 8.00
N SER A 127 -2.30 6.97 7.80
CA SER A 127 -2.79 7.36 6.48
C SER A 127 -1.89 8.41 5.80
N GLU A 128 -1.24 9.28 6.56
CA GLU A 128 -0.22 10.18 6.01
C GLU A 128 1.04 9.43 5.58
N TYR A 129 1.46 8.39 6.31
CA TYR A 129 2.59 7.55 5.91
C TYR A 129 2.29 6.80 4.60
N TYR A 130 1.12 6.19 4.45
CA TYR A 130 0.68 5.59 3.19
C TYR A 130 0.72 6.57 2.02
N ARG A 131 0.33 7.82 2.26
CA ARG A 131 0.43 8.89 1.25
C ARG A 131 1.88 9.25 0.92
N ALA A 132 2.75 9.32 1.93
CA ALA A 132 4.17 9.65 1.77
C ALA A 132 4.93 8.59 0.94
N ILE A 133 4.65 7.30 1.18
CA ILE A 133 5.25 6.19 0.41
C ILE A 133 4.59 5.97 -0.95
N GLY A 134 3.51 6.71 -1.25
CA GLY A 134 2.77 6.61 -2.50
C GLY A 134 1.92 5.35 -2.63
N ALA A 135 1.45 4.80 -1.51
CA ALA A 135 0.54 3.65 -1.48
C ALA A 135 -0.86 4.00 -2.03
N PHE A 136 -1.26 5.28 -1.95
CA PHE A 136 -2.50 5.75 -2.55
C PHE A 136 -2.35 6.03 -4.05
N GLY A 137 -3.16 5.34 -4.84
CA GLY A 137 -3.31 5.57 -6.27
C GLY A 137 -4.14 6.83 -6.59
N PRO A 138 -4.24 7.20 -7.88
CA PRO A 138 -5.15 8.26 -8.31
C PRO A 138 -6.60 7.92 -7.93
N MET A 139 -7.38 8.94 -7.53
CA MET A 139 -8.80 8.77 -7.27
C MET A 139 -9.49 8.22 -8.52
N VAL A 140 -10.24 7.13 -8.34
CA VAL A 140 -11.05 6.52 -9.38
C VAL A 140 -12.50 6.93 -9.13
N ASP A 141 -13.11 7.55 -10.13
CA ASP A 141 -14.54 7.83 -10.12
C ASP A 141 -15.28 6.51 -10.32
N LEU A 142 -15.86 5.97 -9.25
CA LEU A 142 -16.59 4.71 -9.34
C LEU A 142 -17.91 4.95 -10.09
N PRO A 143 -18.34 4.03 -10.96
CA PRO A 143 -19.66 4.10 -11.55
C PRO A 143 -20.71 4.19 -10.43
N GLN A 144 -21.54 5.23 -10.47
CA GLN A 144 -22.66 5.37 -9.52
C GLN A 144 -23.51 4.11 -9.59
N ASP A 145 -23.73 3.45 -8.44
CA ASP A 145 -24.61 2.30 -8.36
C ASP A 145 -26.04 2.74 -8.77
N PRO A 146 -26.64 2.14 -9.82
CA PRO A 146 -28.00 2.48 -10.25
C PRO A 146 -29.10 2.05 -9.26
N SER A 147 -28.77 1.62 -8.05
CA SER A 147 -29.73 1.19 -7.02
C SER A 147 -29.67 1.99 -5.72
N THR A 148 -29.93 3.30 -5.81
CA THR A 148 -30.53 4.08 -4.71
C THR A 148 -31.90 4.58 -5.14
#